data_AF-A0A2V7QLY8-F1
#
_entry.id   AF-A0A2V7QLY8-F1
#
_cell.length_a   1.000
_cell.length_b   1.000
_cell.length_c   1.000
_cell.angle_alpha   90.00
_cell.angle_beta   90.00
_cell.angle_gamma   90.00
#
_symmetry.space_group_name_H-M   'P 1'
#
loop_
_entity.id
_entity.type
_entity.pdbx_description
1 polymer ?
#
loop_
_entity_poly.entity_id
_entity_poly.type
_entity_poly.pdbx_seq_one_letter_code
_entity_poly.pdbx_strand_id
1 'polypeptide(L)' 'TPYDPAQSCGLASVSVEGLDVNKLGAFLWDKHRILVTPIVHKEFSCLRVTPNVYTTLAEIDRFADVMEDVLRKGLPA' A
#
# COMPACT_ATOMS: atom_id res chain seq x y z
N THR A 1 0.69 -11.96 -4.55
CA THR A 1 -0.64 -12.34 -4.02
C THR A 1 -1.36 -13.18 -5.06
N PRO A 2 -2.03 -14.28 -4.70
CA PRO A 2 -2.83 -15.07 -5.63
C PRO A 2 -3.96 -14.24 -6.25
N TYR A 3 -4.22 -14.43 -7.54
CA TYR A 3 -5.33 -13.76 -8.25
C TYR A 3 -6.67 -14.48 -8.08
N ASP A 4 -6.64 -15.72 -7.61
CA ASP A 4 -7.85 -16.46 -7.25
C ASP A 4 -8.47 -15.85 -5.97
N PRO A 5 -9.71 -15.31 -6.04
CA PRO A 5 -10.39 -14.77 -4.86
C PRO A 5 -10.51 -15.77 -3.71
N ALA A 6 -10.57 -17.07 -4.00
CA ALA A 6 -10.63 -18.12 -2.98
C ALA A 6 -9.31 -18.26 -2.20
N GLN A 7 -8.21 -17.69 -2.71
CA GLN A 7 -6.86 -17.80 -2.15
C GLN A 7 -6.23 -16.44 -1.81
N SER A 8 -6.90 -15.32 -2.11
CA SER A 8 -6.33 -13.97 -1.97
C SER A 8 -6.27 -13.49 -0.52
N CYS A 9 -7.14 -14.00 0.37
CA CYS A 9 -7.24 -13.61 1.78
C CYS A 9 -7.31 -12.07 1.98
N GLY A 10 -7.16 -11.59 3.22
CA GLY A 10 -7.19 -10.16 3.58
C GLY A 10 -5.84 -9.46 3.57
N LEU A 11 -4.85 -9.95 2.83
CA LEU A 11 -3.49 -9.42 2.85
C LEU A 11 -2.92 -9.26 1.43
N ALA A 12 -2.41 -8.07 1.13
CA ALA A 12 -1.75 -7.78 -0.12
C ALA A 12 -0.34 -7.22 0.15
N SER A 13 0.63 -7.75 -0.59
CA SER A 13 1.98 -7.17 -0.68
C SER A 13 2.09 -6.43 -2.01
N VAL A 14 2.31 -5.12 -1.94
CA VAL A 14 2.35 -4.23 -3.10
C VAL A 14 3.72 -3.56 -3.16
N SER A 15 4.36 -3.59 -4.33
CA SER A 15 5.58 -2.83 -4.60
C SER A 15 5.41 -2.06 -5.89
N VAL A 16 5.99 -0.87 -5.94
CA VAL A 16 6.04 -0.05 -7.15
C VAL A 16 7.49 0.14 -7.54
N GLU A 17 7.81 -0.17 -8.78
CA GLU A 17 9.17 -0.05 -9.30
C GLU A 17 9.65 1.41 -9.22
N GLY A 18 10.88 1.60 -8.73
CA GLY A 18 11.47 2.94 -8.57
C GLY A 18 11.04 3.72 -7.33
N LEU A 19 10.10 3.21 -6.51
CA LEU A 19 9.73 3.84 -5.23
C LEU A 19 10.40 3.18 -4.03
N ASP A 20 10.85 4.01 -3.09
CA ASP A 20 11.28 3.56 -1.77
C ASP A 20 10.05 3.25 -0.90
N VAL A 21 9.91 1.99 -0.46
CA VAL A 21 8.74 1.54 0.31
C VAL A 21 8.65 2.16 1.71
N ASN A 22 9.78 2.56 2.32
CA ASN A 22 9.77 3.21 3.62
C ASN A 22 9.26 4.64 3.48
N LYS A 23 9.73 5.37 2.46
CA LYS A 23 9.23 6.71 2.15
C LYS A 23 7.75 6.70 1.78
N LEU A 24 7.33 5.70 1.00
CA LEU A 24 5.92 5.52 0.66
C LEU A 24 5.07 5.26 1.91
N GLY A 25 5.50 4.34 2.78
CA GLY A 25 4.81 4.05 4.03
C GLY A 25 4.71 5.27 4.95
N ALA A 26 5.80 6.04 5.08
CA ALA A 26 5.82 7.29 5.86
C ALA A 26 4.87 8.34 5.26
N PHE A 27 4.91 8.56 3.94
CA PHE A 27 4.02 9.49 3.24
C PHE A 27 2.54 9.16 3.45
N LEU A 28 2.16 7.88 3.32
CA LEU A 28 0.80 7.41 3.51
C LEU A 28 0.30 7.70 4.93
N TRP A 29 1.15 7.50 5.95
CA TRP A 29 0.80 7.80 7.33
C TRP A 29 0.77 9.31 7.62
N ASP A 30 1.81 10.05 7.24
CA ASP A 30 1.99 11.44 7.62
C ASP A 30 1.00 12.39 6.94
N LYS A 31 0.70 12.15 5.66
CA LYS A 31 -0.18 13.01 4.87
C LYS A 31 -1.62 12.51 4.82
N HIS A 32 -1.82 11.19 4.79
CA HIS A 32 -3.13 10.60 4.54
C HIS A 32 -3.69 9.80 5.73
N ARG A 33 -2.91 9.61 6.80
CA ARG A 33 -3.29 8.80 7.97
C ARG A 33 -3.63 7.35 7.62
N ILE A 34 -3.03 6.83 6.56
CA ILE A 34 -3.18 5.45 6.12
C ILE A 34 -2.08 4.62 6.78
N LEU A 35 -2.47 3.66 7.62
CA LEU A 35 -1.53 2.78 8.31
C LEU A 35 -1.20 1.56 7.45
N VAL A 36 0.07 1.43 7.08
CA VAL A 36 0.61 0.31 6.30
C VAL A 36 1.95 -0.12 6.89
N THR A 37 2.38 -1.36 6.62
CA THR A 37 3.68 -1.85 7.10
C THR A 37 4.64 -2.01 5.92
N PRO A 38 5.69 -1.18 5.80
CA PRO A 38 6.77 -1.48 4.85
C PRO A 38 7.56 -2.70 5.32
N ILE A 39 7.87 -3.61 4.40
CA ILE A 39 8.68 -4.79 4.61
C ILE A 39 9.87 -4.69 3.66
N VAL A 40 11.08 -4.59 4.23
CA VAL A 40 12.33 -4.56 3.48
C VAL A 40 13.12 -5.82 3.81
N HIS A 41 13.19 -6.73 2.84
CA HIS A 41 14.01 -7.94 2.90
C HIS A 41 15.00 -7.97 1.72
N LYS A 42 16.04 -8.81 1.80
CA LYS A 42 17.06 -8.90 0.74
C LYS A 42 16.48 -9.36 -0.61
N GLU A 43 15.42 -10.14 -0.58
CA GLU A 43 14.80 -10.75 -1.76
C GLU A 43 13.60 -9.95 -2.28
N PHE A 44 12.96 -9.15 -1.44
CA PHE A 44 11.81 -8.33 -1.82
C PHE A 44 11.66 -7.13 -0.90
N SER A 45 11.18 -6.04 -1.49
CA SER A 45 10.82 -4.81 -0.80
C SER A 45 9.39 -4.47 -1.18
N CYS A 46 8.48 -4.50 -0.22
CA CYS A 46 7.06 -4.28 -0.48
C CYS A 46 6.36 -3.58 0.68
N LEU A 47 5.20 -3.02 0.38
CA LEU A 47 4.25 -2.49 1.32
C LEU A 47 3.20 -3.56 1.61
N ARG A 48 3.07 -3.97 2.88
CA ARG A 48 1.99 -4.85 3.33
C ARG A 48 0.76 -4.02 3.65
N VAL A 49 -0.32 -4.32 2.94
CA VAL A 49 -1.64 -3.71 3.10
C VAL A 49 -2.61 -4.79 3.61
N THR A 50 -3.37 -4.48 4.65
CA THR A 50 -4.29 -5.42 5.30
C THR A 50 -5.58 -4.68 5.66
N PRO A 51 -6.62 -4.76 4.81
CA PRO A 51 -7.95 -4.29 5.20
C PRO A 51 -8.46 -5.10 6.39
N ASN A 52 -9.12 -4.42 7.33
CA ASN A 52 -9.78 -5.02 8.49
C ASN A 52 -11.29 -5.07 8.25
N VAL A 53 -12.03 -5.89 9.02
CA VAL A 53 -13.50 -5.87 9.05
C VAL A 53 -14.09 -4.51 9.44
N TYR A 54 -13.31 -3.65 10.11
CA TYR A 54 -13.68 -2.28 10.41
C TYR A 54 -13.33 -1.27 9.29
N THR A 55 -12.57 -1.69 8.28
CA THR A 55 -12.23 -0.83 7.14
C THR A 55 -13.43 -0.73 6.21
N THR A 56 -13.88 0.49 5.98
CA THR A 56 -14.98 0.80 5.07
C THR A 56 -14.52 0.76 3.61
N LEU A 57 -15.44 0.55 2.68
CA LEU A 57 -15.12 0.61 1.24
C LEU A 57 -14.54 1.96 0.83
N ALA A 58 -15.06 3.06 1.39
CA ALA A 58 -14.54 4.40 1.12
C ALA A 58 -13.09 4.61 1.58
N GLU A 59 -12.66 3.94 2.64
CA GLU A 59 -11.24 3.97 3.08
C GLU A 59 -10.34 3.18 2.13
N ILE A 60 -10.85 2.08 1.54
CA ILE A 60 -10.13 1.32 0.51
C ILE A 60 -10.01 2.14 -0.77
N ASP A 61 -11.10 2.77 -1.22
CA ASP A 61 -11.09 3.65 -2.40
C ASP A 61 -10.13 4.83 -2.18
N ARG A 62 -10.16 5.43 -0.98
CA ARG A 62 -9.23 6.49 -0.59
C ARG A 62 -7.77 6.05 -0.69
N PHE A 63 -7.45 4.82 -0.28
CA PHE A 63 -6.10 4.27 -0.42
C PHE A 63 -5.72 4.11 -1.90
N ALA A 64 -6.62 3.55 -2.72
CA ALA A 64 -6.40 3.39 -4.15
C ALA A 64 -6.12 4.73 -4.84
N ASP A 65 -6.94 5.75 -4.57
CA ASP A 65 -6.77 7.10 -5.11
C ASP A 65 -5.40 7.70 -4.78
N VAL A 66 -4.94 7.58 -3.53
CA VAL A 66 -3.60 8.08 -3.13
C VAL A 66 -2.50 7.33 -3.87
N MET A 67 -2.61 6.01 -3.96
CA MET A 67 -1.61 5.19 -4.64
C MET A 67 -1.54 5.53 -6.13
N GLU A 68 -2.68 5.75 -6.79
CA GLU A 68 -2.74 6.21 -8.18
C GLU A 68 -2.13 7.59 -8.36
N ASP A 69 -2.37 8.52 -7.44
CA ASP A 69 -1.77 9.85 -7.45
C ASP A 69 -0.24 9.78 -7.32
N VAL A 70 0.27 8.94 -6.41
CA VAL A 70 1.71 8.68 -6.25
C VAL A 70 2.31 8.07 -7.52
N LEU A 71 1.59 7.15 -8.19
CA LEU A 71 2.04 6.57 -9.46
C LEU A 71 2.14 7.61 -10.58
N ARG A 72 1.23 8.59 -10.62
CA ARG A 72 1.21 9.62 -11.66
C ARG A 72 2.22 10.75 -11.42
N LYS A 73 2.40 11.15 -10.16
CA LYS A 73 3.15 12.37 -9.79
C LYS A 73 4.51 12.06 -9.14
N GLY A 74 4.73 10.82 -8.73
CA GLY A 74 5.84 10.44 -7.85
C GLY A 74 5.59 10.81 -6.40
N LEU A 75 6.51 10.42 -5.52
CA LEU A 75 6.49 10.87 -4.13
C LEU A 75 6.86 12.36 -4.06
N PRO A 76 6.08 13.18 -3.35
CA PRO A 76 6.47 14.56 -3.08
C PRO A 76 7.77 14.59 -2.24
N ALA A 77 8.61 15.58 -2.53
CA ALA A 77 9.92 15.79 -1.90
C ALA A 77 9.81 16.15 -0.41
#